data_AF-A0AAN7DAH6-F1
#
_entry.id   AF-A0AAN7DAH6-F1
#
_cell.length_a   1.000
_cell.length_b   1.000
_cell.length_c   1.000
_cell.angle_alpha   90.00
_cell.angle_beta   90.00
_cell.angle_gamma   90.00
#
_symmetry.space_group_name_H-M   'P 1'
#
loop_
_entity.id
_entity.type
_entity.pdbx_description
1 polymer ?
#
loop_
_entity_poly.entity_id
_entity_poly.type
_entity_poly.pdbx_seq_one_letter_code
_entity_poly.pdbx_strand_id
1 'polypeptide(L)'
;MVTLAKINDRINQSKWTKLYIMIACLQGITIIALQATIAYYNTAQVNRGLESDAIQSYDLNDAEQEAITDAIERLRRIKWENIAFIGFQFWFVGMSLDATVYQNAAEVIALAVMNLACAILGALEVIDGKRWLKILTDIKVKHSIPIITTPIQTAFYVEIALSICVGLYAILFAYLSYAVVREFGWVIYKKIGADLAIQRMYRTMQLFVLALKIDIFIEFLVSVFYLIQFALKSGFSSWTTYVFVVITILMLPMLFFGRAAVASESSVKVVIFVIFQLCIVFQLVLIAIEATTGKDYWYTWICFVILGMIIAVATAILAILCMTNFGKGLKPYIQRGAEKKEILEQIHKQPSGQWIIDED
;
A
#
# COMPACT_ATOMS: atom_id res chain seq x y z
N MET A 1 19.06 -3.29 17.67
CA MET A 1 17.61 -3.06 17.78
C MET A 1 17.36 -1.56 17.89
N VAL A 2 16.21 -1.07 17.42
CA VAL A 2 15.79 0.32 17.64
C VAL A 2 15.30 0.42 19.09
N THR A 3 15.87 1.33 19.89
CA THR A 3 15.45 1.57 21.28
C THR A 3 14.34 2.62 21.32
N LEU A 4 13.48 2.56 22.33
CA LEU A 4 12.43 3.58 22.54
C LEU A 4 13.03 4.99 22.68
N ALA A 5 14.16 5.10 23.37
CA ALA A 5 14.92 6.36 23.48
C ALA A 5 15.27 6.91 22.09
N LYS A 6 15.81 6.05 21.19
CA LYS A 6 16.14 6.46 19.82
C LYS A 6 14.92 6.92 19.04
N ILE A 7 13.76 6.27 19.22
CA ILE A 7 12.52 6.70 18.56
C ILE A 7 12.14 8.10 19.05
N ASN A 8 12.11 8.30 20.36
CA ASN A 8 11.75 9.57 20.98
C ASN A 8 12.69 10.70 20.55
N ASP A 9 14.00 10.45 20.51
CA ASP A 9 15.00 11.43 20.10
C ASP A 9 14.83 11.84 18.64
N ARG A 10 14.51 10.88 17.75
CA ARG A 10 14.32 11.16 16.32
C ARG A 10 13.04 11.90 16.01
N ILE A 11 11.96 11.59 16.73
CA ILE A 11 10.69 12.31 16.58
C ILE A 11 10.85 13.77 17.04
N ASN A 12 11.53 13.98 18.18
CA ASN A 12 11.73 15.31 18.76
C ASN A 12 12.94 16.06 18.19
N GLN A 13 13.61 15.52 17.16
CA GLN A 13 14.79 16.13 16.57
C GLN A 13 14.49 17.51 15.96
N SER A 14 13.34 17.66 15.33
CA SER A 14 12.90 18.90 14.70
C SER A 14 11.41 19.15 14.92
N LYS A 15 11.00 20.41 14.79
CA LYS A 15 9.59 20.79 14.75
C LYS A 15 8.87 20.09 13.60
N TRP A 16 9.54 19.91 12.46
CA TRP A 16 8.97 19.29 11.27
C TRP A 16 8.73 17.80 11.45
N THR A 17 9.68 17.06 12.03
CA THR A 17 9.52 15.62 12.33
C THR A 17 8.43 15.39 13.36
N LYS A 18 8.34 16.25 14.38
CA LYS A 18 7.28 16.18 15.40
C LYS A 18 5.91 16.43 14.80
N LEU A 19 5.78 17.46 13.96
CA LEU A 19 4.53 17.78 13.27
C LEU A 19 4.12 16.69 12.28
N TYR A 20 5.08 16.13 11.54
CA TYR A 20 4.84 15.03 10.59
C TYR A 20 4.22 13.80 11.26
N ILE A 21 4.80 13.34 12.37
CA ILE A 21 4.25 12.19 13.13
C ILE A 21 2.93 12.53 13.80
N MET A 22 2.79 13.72 14.39
CA MET A 22 1.54 14.15 15.01
C MET A 22 0.38 14.16 14.01
N ILE A 23 0.60 14.71 12.82
CA ILE A 23 -0.38 14.74 11.74
C ILE A 23 -0.65 13.35 11.18
N ALA A 24 0.36 12.47 11.08
CA ALA A 24 0.15 11.07 10.69
C ALA A 24 -0.79 10.34 11.66
N CYS A 25 -0.57 10.48 12.96
CA CYS A 25 -1.43 9.89 13.98
C CYS A 25 -2.85 10.49 13.94
N LEU A 26 -2.97 11.81 13.79
CA LEU A 26 -4.27 12.48 13.69
C LEU A 26 -5.04 12.03 12.43
N GLN A 27 -4.36 11.94 11.29
CA GLN A 27 -4.91 11.37 10.05
C GLN A 27 -5.42 9.96 10.30
N GLY A 28 -4.58 9.09 10.87
CA GLY A 28 -4.94 7.70 11.14
C GLY A 28 -6.20 7.59 12.01
N ILE A 29 -6.25 8.31 13.14
CA ILE A 29 -7.41 8.30 14.04
C ILE A 29 -8.67 8.81 13.32
N THR A 30 -8.57 9.94 12.62
CA THR A 30 -9.72 10.57 11.96
C THR A 30 -10.28 9.67 10.86
N ILE A 31 -9.41 9.16 9.98
CA ILE A 31 -9.83 8.33 8.85
C ILE A 31 -10.37 6.97 9.33
N ILE A 32 -9.74 6.34 10.32
CA ILE A 32 -10.23 5.08 10.89
C ILE A 32 -11.63 5.27 11.51
N ALA A 33 -11.86 6.36 12.24
CA ALA A 33 -13.16 6.65 12.85
C ALA A 33 -14.26 6.85 11.78
N LEU A 34 -13.96 7.61 10.72
CA LEU A 34 -14.89 7.81 9.60
C LEU A 34 -15.17 6.50 8.86
N GLN A 35 -14.14 5.73 8.53
CA GLN A 35 -14.26 4.43 7.86
C GLN A 35 -15.05 3.40 8.69
N ALA A 36 -14.82 3.34 10.00
CA ALA A 36 -15.59 2.50 10.91
C ALA A 36 -17.08 2.91 10.94
N THR A 37 -17.36 4.21 10.89
CA THR A 37 -18.73 4.75 10.84
C THR A 37 -19.43 4.37 9.54
N ILE A 38 -18.74 4.50 8.39
CA ILE A 38 -19.25 4.09 7.07
C ILE A 38 -19.52 2.57 7.08
N ALA A 39 -18.59 1.78 7.62
CA ALA A 39 -18.74 0.33 7.71
C ALA A 39 -19.94 -0.07 8.57
N TYR A 40 -20.17 0.63 9.68
CA TYR A 40 -21.31 0.40 10.58
C TYR A 40 -22.64 0.65 9.87
N TYR A 41 -22.82 1.82 9.24
CA TYR A 41 -24.09 2.16 8.58
C TYR A 41 -24.38 1.28 7.36
N ASN A 42 -23.35 0.96 6.56
CA ASN A 42 -23.51 0.04 5.44
C ASN A 42 -23.86 -1.39 5.92
N THR A 43 -23.22 -1.88 6.98
CA THR A 43 -23.56 -3.19 7.57
C THR A 43 -24.97 -3.20 8.15
N ALA A 44 -25.37 -2.10 8.82
CA ALA A 44 -26.73 -1.93 9.32
C ALA A 44 -27.76 -1.94 8.18
N GLN A 45 -27.44 -1.36 7.03
CA GLN A 45 -28.30 -1.42 5.84
C GLN A 45 -28.41 -2.85 5.30
N VAL A 46 -27.30 -3.57 5.16
CA VAL A 46 -27.30 -4.96 4.68
C VAL A 46 -28.11 -5.87 5.61
N ASN A 47 -27.94 -5.72 6.93
CA ASN A 47 -28.63 -6.54 7.94
C ASN A 47 -30.13 -6.26 8.00
N ARG A 48 -30.58 -5.08 7.60
CA ARG A 48 -32.01 -4.75 7.51
C ARG A 48 -32.69 -5.45 6.34
N GLY A 49 -31.91 -6.02 5.42
CA GLY A 49 -32.43 -6.64 4.21
C GLY A 49 -33.04 -5.58 3.29
N LEU A 50 -32.52 -5.46 2.08
CA LEU A 50 -33.46 -5.26 0.97
C LEU A 50 -34.22 -6.59 0.91
N GLU A 51 -35.32 -6.70 1.67
CA GLU A 51 -36.05 -7.96 1.86
C GLU A 51 -36.29 -8.62 0.50
N SER A 52 -35.64 -9.76 0.26
CA SER A 52 -35.78 -10.55 -0.96
C SER A 52 -37.25 -10.87 -1.24
N ASP A 53 -38.03 -11.02 -0.17
CA ASP A 53 -39.44 -11.37 -0.20
C ASP A 53 -40.32 -10.14 -0.47
N ALA A 54 -39.85 -8.93 -0.12
CA ALA A 54 -40.53 -7.69 -0.49
C ALA A 54 -40.42 -7.48 -2.01
N ILE A 55 -39.24 -7.69 -2.61
CA ILE A 55 -38.95 -7.47 -4.04
C ILE A 55 -39.81 -8.39 -4.93
N GLN A 56 -40.00 -9.66 -4.56
CA GLN A 56 -40.81 -10.61 -5.34
C GLN A 56 -42.30 -10.23 -5.43
N SER A 57 -42.79 -9.38 -4.52
CA SER A 57 -44.18 -8.90 -4.54
C SER A 57 -44.41 -7.70 -5.45
N TYR A 58 -43.34 -7.06 -5.94
CA TYR A 58 -43.43 -5.93 -6.87
C TYR A 58 -43.12 -6.39 -8.29
N ASP A 59 -43.88 -5.89 -9.27
CA ASP A 59 -43.73 -6.18 -10.71
C ASP A 59 -42.50 -5.46 -11.29
N LEU A 60 -41.32 -5.87 -10.81
CA LEU A 60 -40.03 -5.36 -11.25
C LEU A 60 -39.63 -6.04 -12.55
N ASN A 61 -39.07 -5.26 -13.48
CA ASN A 61 -38.47 -5.85 -14.67
C ASN A 61 -37.10 -6.49 -14.35
N ASP A 62 -36.61 -7.33 -15.27
CA ASP A 62 -35.33 -8.03 -15.11
C ASP A 62 -34.16 -7.09 -14.79
N ALA A 63 -34.15 -5.89 -15.42
CA ALA A 63 -33.10 -4.90 -15.22
C ALA A 63 -33.13 -4.25 -13.82
N GLU A 64 -34.32 -4.03 -13.25
CA GLU A 64 -34.49 -3.49 -11.91
C GLU A 64 -34.10 -4.53 -10.85
N GLN A 65 -34.43 -5.80 -11.08
CA GLN A 65 -34.03 -6.91 -10.21
C GLN A 65 -32.51 -7.14 -10.23
N GLU A 66 -31.88 -7.06 -11.40
CA GLU A 66 -30.41 -7.08 -11.55
C GLU A 66 -29.78 -5.90 -10.80
N ALA A 67 -30.29 -4.68 -10.99
CA ALA A 67 -29.76 -3.47 -10.33
C ALA A 67 -29.84 -3.51 -8.79
N ILE A 68 -30.90 -4.09 -8.22
CA ILE A 68 -30.99 -4.29 -6.77
C ILE A 68 -29.98 -5.33 -6.30
N THR A 69 -29.82 -6.42 -7.04
CA THR A 69 -28.84 -7.47 -6.73
C THR A 69 -27.43 -6.90 -6.71
N ASP A 70 -27.06 -6.13 -7.73
CA ASP A 70 -25.76 -5.47 -7.82
C ASP A 70 -25.55 -4.46 -6.68
N ALA A 71 -26.58 -3.70 -6.30
CA ALA A 71 -26.51 -2.77 -5.18
C ALA A 71 -26.26 -3.50 -3.84
N ILE A 72 -26.89 -4.66 -3.61
CA ILE A 72 -26.65 -5.50 -2.43
C ILE A 72 -25.22 -6.04 -2.44
N GLU A 73 -24.74 -6.51 -3.59
CA GLU A 73 -23.36 -6.98 -3.73
C GLU A 73 -22.36 -5.86 -3.45
N ARG A 74 -22.59 -4.65 -3.96
CA ARG A 74 -21.77 -3.47 -3.67
C ARG A 74 -21.72 -3.18 -2.17
N LEU A 75 -22.86 -3.19 -1.49
CA LEU A 75 -22.93 -2.96 -0.04
C LEU A 75 -22.13 -4.00 0.75
N ARG A 76 -22.09 -5.25 0.27
CA ARG A 76 -21.21 -6.29 0.86
C ARG A 76 -19.73 -6.04 0.57
N ARG A 77 -19.39 -5.55 -0.63
CA ARG A 77 -18.02 -5.23 -1.04
C ARG A 77 -17.44 -4.02 -0.29
N ILE A 78 -18.27 -3.03 0.05
CA ILE A 78 -17.83 -1.80 0.75
C ILE A 78 -17.19 -2.11 2.11
N LYS A 79 -17.64 -3.18 2.79
CA LYS A 79 -17.02 -3.64 4.04
C LYS A 79 -15.53 -3.96 3.84
N TRP A 80 -15.18 -4.60 2.73
CA TRP A 80 -13.80 -4.96 2.43
C TRP A 80 -12.97 -3.73 2.09
N GLU A 81 -13.52 -2.79 1.32
CA GLU A 81 -12.87 -1.49 1.06
C GLU A 81 -12.52 -0.78 2.38
N ASN A 82 -13.49 -0.70 3.31
CA ASN A 82 -13.28 -0.01 4.58
C ASN A 82 -12.21 -0.71 5.42
N ILE A 83 -12.17 -2.05 5.42
CA ILE A 83 -11.10 -2.82 6.08
C ILE A 83 -9.74 -2.53 5.44
N ALA A 84 -9.66 -2.45 4.10
CA ALA A 84 -8.41 -2.10 3.41
C ALA A 84 -7.94 -0.70 3.77
N PHE A 85 -8.83 0.29 3.77
CA PHE A 85 -8.50 1.66 4.15
C PHE A 85 -8.05 1.77 5.61
N ILE A 86 -8.71 1.07 6.54
CA ILE A 86 -8.30 1.02 7.94
C ILE A 86 -6.91 0.38 8.07
N GLY A 87 -6.68 -0.74 7.40
CA GLY A 87 -5.37 -1.39 7.34
C GLY A 87 -4.28 -0.47 6.78
N PHE A 88 -4.60 0.28 5.73
CA PHE A 88 -3.70 1.26 5.13
C PHE A 88 -3.35 2.36 6.12
N GLN A 89 -4.29 2.88 6.91
CA GLN A 89 -3.98 3.92 7.90
C GLN A 89 -3.04 3.41 9.00
N PHE A 90 -3.24 2.19 9.50
CA PHE A 90 -2.32 1.59 10.46
C PHE A 90 -0.91 1.43 9.87
N TRP A 91 -0.83 0.89 8.65
CA TRP A 91 0.43 0.72 7.95
C TRP A 91 1.10 2.06 7.64
N PHE A 92 0.35 3.08 7.21
CA PHE A 92 0.83 4.42 6.91
C PHE A 92 1.46 5.09 8.14
N VAL A 93 0.79 5.02 9.30
CA VAL A 93 1.34 5.53 10.56
C VAL A 93 2.64 4.80 10.92
N GLY A 94 2.67 3.47 10.81
CA GLY A 94 3.87 2.67 11.02
C GLY A 94 5.03 3.07 10.10
N MET A 95 4.75 3.28 8.81
CA MET A 95 5.73 3.74 7.82
C MET A 95 6.19 5.18 8.07
N SER A 96 5.31 6.07 8.53
CA SER A 96 5.69 7.45 8.87
C SER A 96 6.70 7.49 10.04
N LEU A 97 6.51 6.60 11.03
CA LEU A 97 7.44 6.40 12.13
C LEU A 97 8.75 5.82 11.62
N ASP A 98 8.69 4.77 10.80
CA ASP A 98 9.88 4.13 10.22
C ASP A 98 10.73 5.15 9.42
N ALA A 99 10.08 5.89 8.51
CA ALA A 99 10.70 6.93 7.71
C ALA A 99 11.40 8.01 8.56
N THR A 100 10.78 8.39 9.69
CA THR A 100 11.34 9.38 10.62
C THR A 100 12.52 8.83 11.42
N VAL A 101 12.39 7.61 11.95
CA VAL A 101 13.43 6.95 12.77
C VAL A 101 14.68 6.64 11.95
N TYR A 102 14.50 6.23 10.69
CA TYR A 102 15.59 5.92 9.78
C TYR A 102 16.03 7.12 8.92
N GLN A 103 15.35 8.26 9.05
CA GLN A 103 15.60 9.49 8.29
C GLN A 103 15.65 9.23 6.78
N ASN A 104 14.69 8.45 6.29
CA ASN A 104 14.65 8.00 4.92
C ASN A 104 13.75 8.92 4.07
N ALA A 105 14.38 9.87 3.37
CA ALA A 105 13.69 10.84 2.53
C ALA A 105 12.85 10.18 1.41
N ALA A 106 13.30 9.03 0.87
CA ALA A 106 12.55 8.33 -0.17
C ALA A 106 11.21 7.79 0.35
N GLU A 107 11.17 7.29 1.59
CA GLU A 107 9.94 6.79 2.20
C GLU A 107 8.95 7.93 2.46
N VAL A 108 9.44 9.09 2.92
CA VAL A 108 8.61 10.29 3.12
C VAL A 108 7.96 10.77 1.82
N ILE A 109 8.70 10.73 0.70
CA ILE A 109 8.16 11.06 -0.63
C ILE A 109 7.11 10.03 -1.06
N ALA A 110 7.41 8.74 -0.93
CA ALA A 110 6.46 7.69 -1.29
C ALA A 110 5.17 7.77 -0.46
N LEU A 111 5.26 8.06 0.84
CA LEU A 111 4.08 8.27 1.70
C LEU A 111 3.24 9.47 1.23
N ALA A 112 3.86 10.57 0.81
CA ALA A 112 3.11 11.69 0.23
C ALA A 112 2.37 11.30 -1.05
N VAL A 113 3.03 10.55 -1.95
CA VAL A 113 2.41 10.06 -3.20
C VAL A 113 1.26 9.08 -2.89
N MET A 114 1.44 8.17 -1.94
CA MET A 114 0.38 7.25 -1.53
C MET A 114 -0.80 7.97 -0.88
N ASN A 115 -0.58 9.05 -0.13
CA ASN A 115 -1.66 9.88 0.39
C ASN A 115 -2.46 10.57 -0.74
N LEU A 116 -1.79 11.03 -1.81
CA LEU A 116 -2.47 11.54 -2.99
C LEU A 116 -3.30 10.45 -3.69
N ALA A 117 -2.75 9.24 -3.83
CA ALA A 117 -3.50 8.10 -4.37
C ALA A 117 -4.72 7.77 -3.49
N CYS A 118 -4.58 7.80 -2.16
CA CYS A 118 -5.68 7.62 -1.22
C CYS A 118 -6.77 8.70 -1.37
N ALA A 119 -6.40 9.95 -1.64
CA ALA A 119 -7.39 11.01 -1.90
C ALA A 119 -8.19 10.75 -3.18
N ILE A 120 -7.55 10.23 -4.23
CA ILE A 120 -8.25 9.81 -5.47
C ILE A 120 -9.21 8.67 -5.17
N LEU A 121 -8.79 7.65 -4.42
CA LEU A 121 -9.64 6.53 -4.05
C LEU A 121 -10.84 6.97 -3.19
N GLY A 122 -10.64 7.88 -2.23
CA GLY A 122 -11.73 8.46 -1.45
C GLY A 122 -12.71 9.30 -2.29
N ALA A 123 -12.28 9.90 -3.39
CA ALA A 123 -13.18 10.56 -4.34
C ALA A 123 -13.99 9.55 -5.17
N LEU A 124 -13.36 8.44 -5.58
CA LEU A 124 -14.04 7.34 -6.29
C LEU A 124 -15.13 6.69 -5.41
N GLU A 125 -14.85 6.51 -4.12
CA GLU A 125 -15.82 5.95 -3.15
C GLU A 125 -17.12 6.78 -3.12
N VAL A 126 -17.02 8.11 -3.11
CA VAL A 126 -18.19 9.01 -3.16
C VAL A 126 -18.95 8.91 -4.48
N ILE A 127 -18.25 8.81 -5.61
CA ILE A 127 -18.87 8.69 -6.93
C ILE A 127 -19.70 7.40 -7.00
N ASP A 128 -19.13 6.30 -6.52
CA ASP A 128 -19.81 5.02 -6.44
C ASP A 128 -20.99 5.07 -5.47
N GLY A 129 -20.80 5.61 -4.26
CA GLY A 129 -21.86 5.76 -3.26
C GLY A 129 -23.06 6.53 -3.80
N LYS A 130 -22.82 7.62 -4.54
CA LYS A 130 -23.87 8.41 -5.19
C LYS A 130 -24.63 7.63 -6.25
N ARG A 131 -23.93 6.85 -7.09
CA ARG A 131 -24.53 6.05 -8.16
C ARG A 131 -25.52 5.05 -7.59
N TRP A 132 -25.11 4.29 -6.57
CA TRP A 132 -25.94 3.24 -5.98
C TRP A 132 -27.09 3.79 -5.14
N LEU A 133 -26.85 4.87 -4.39
CA LEU A 133 -27.90 5.56 -3.65
C LEU A 133 -29.02 6.06 -4.59
N LYS A 134 -28.63 6.59 -5.76
CA LYS A 134 -29.60 7.03 -6.78
C LYS A 134 -30.44 5.87 -7.31
N ILE A 135 -29.81 4.77 -7.73
CA ILE A 135 -30.51 3.58 -8.24
C ILE A 135 -31.53 3.07 -7.23
N LEU A 136 -31.14 2.90 -5.96
CA LEU A 136 -32.04 2.41 -4.92
C LEU A 136 -33.18 3.38 -4.60
N THR A 137 -32.92 4.70 -4.67
CA THR A 137 -33.95 5.71 -4.43
C THR A 137 -34.94 5.79 -5.59
N ASP A 138 -34.47 5.69 -6.83
CA ASP A 138 -35.32 5.74 -8.02
C ASP A 138 -36.29 4.54 -8.06
N ILE A 139 -35.79 3.34 -7.75
CA ILE A 139 -36.62 2.12 -7.65
C ILE A 139 -37.64 2.24 -6.51
N LYS A 140 -37.20 2.72 -5.34
CA LYS A 140 -38.07 2.96 -4.18
C LYS A 140 -39.24 3.87 -4.54
N VAL A 141 -38.97 4.99 -5.22
CA VAL A 141 -40.00 5.97 -5.61
C VAL A 141 -40.92 5.41 -6.69
N LYS A 142 -40.37 4.76 -7.71
CA LYS A 142 -41.13 4.24 -8.85
C LYS A 142 -42.16 3.18 -8.43
N HIS A 143 -41.75 2.27 -7.55
CA HIS A 143 -42.58 1.12 -7.14
C HIS A 143 -43.21 1.31 -5.75
N SER A 144 -43.01 2.47 -5.12
CA SER A 144 -43.52 2.79 -3.78
C SER A 144 -43.16 1.76 -2.70
N ILE A 145 -41.96 1.17 -2.82
CA ILE A 145 -41.47 0.14 -1.90
C ILE A 145 -41.09 0.82 -0.57
N PRO A 146 -41.48 0.29 0.59
CA PRO A 146 -41.14 0.87 1.90
C PRO A 146 -39.68 0.62 2.31
N ILE A 147 -38.72 0.89 1.43
CA ILE A 147 -37.28 0.73 1.71
C ILE A 147 -36.81 1.87 2.63
N ILE A 148 -36.31 1.50 3.81
CA ILE A 148 -35.63 2.46 4.70
C ILE A 148 -34.21 2.69 4.15
N THR A 149 -34.00 3.87 3.56
CA THR A 149 -32.70 4.28 2.96
C THR A 149 -31.90 5.22 3.87
N THR A 150 -32.35 5.46 5.10
CA THR A 150 -31.67 6.41 6.01
C THR A 150 -30.23 6.01 6.38
N PRO A 151 -29.87 4.72 6.62
CA PRO A 151 -28.49 4.36 6.90
C PRO A 151 -27.54 4.58 5.72
N ILE A 152 -27.96 4.21 4.50
CA ILE A 152 -27.14 4.38 3.29
C ILE A 152 -26.97 5.87 2.93
N GLN A 153 -28.00 6.70 3.16
CA GLN A 153 -27.87 8.16 3.03
C GLN A 153 -26.86 8.72 4.03
N THR A 154 -26.93 8.30 5.29
CA THR A 154 -25.95 8.70 6.31
C THR A 154 -24.54 8.26 5.94
N ALA A 155 -24.36 7.01 5.49
CA ALA A 155 -23.07 6.50 5.03
C ALA A 155 -22.49 7.36 3.90
N PHE A 156 -23.30 7.71 2.90
CA PHE A 156 -22.90 8.57 1.79
C PHE A 156 -22.43 9.96 2.25
N TYR A 157 -23.10 10.59 3.22
CA TYR A 157 -22.63 11.87 3.76
C TYR A 157 -21.31 11.74 4.52
N VAL A 158 -21.09 10.62 5.22
CA VAL A 158 -19.82 10.34 5.90
C VAL A 158 -18.71 10.03 4.89
N GLU A 159 -18.99 9.36 3.77
CA GLU A 159 -18.06 9.16 2.65
C GLU A 159 -17.60 10.49 2.05
N ILE A 160 -18.51 11.46 1.88
CA ILE A 160 -18.14 12.82 1.44
C ILE A 160 -17.19 13.47 2.45
N ALA A 161 -17.51 13.39 3.74
CA ALA A 161 -16.66 13.95 4.80
C ALA A 161 -15.27 13.30 4.81
N LEU A 162 -15.21 11.97 4.68
CA LEU A 162 -13.99 11.19 4.53
C LEU A 162 -13.15 11.68 3.34
N SER A 163 -13.75 11.80 2.16
CA SER A 163 -13.08 12.24 0.94
C SER A 163 -12.43 13.62 1.10
N ILE A 164 -13.17 14.56 1.71
CA ILE A 164 -12.65 15.91 2.03
C ILE A 164 -11.49 15.81 3.02
N CYS A 165 -11.63 15.03 4.10
CA CYS A 165 -10.56 14.85 5.08
C CYS A 165 -9.29 14.26 4.46
N VAL A 166 -9.40 13.20 3.66
CA VAL A 166 -8.24 12.58 2.98
C VAL A 166 -7.59 13.56 2.01
N GLY A 167 -8.38 14.34 1.27
CA GLY A 167 -7.85 15.39 0.39
C GLY A 167 -7.06 16.46 1.14
N LEU A 168 -7.60 16.95 2.27
CA LEU A 168 -6.90 17.94 3.12
C LEU A 168 -5.61 17.38 3.70
N TYR A 169 -5.63 16.13 4.20
CA TYR A 169 -4.44 15.48 4.70
C TYR A 169 -3.40 15.26 3.60
N ALA A 170 -3.81 14.91 2.37
CA ALA A 170 -2.88 14.75 1.25
C ALA A 170 -2.14 16.05 0.92
N ILE A 171 -2.83 17.20 0.91
CA ILE A 171 -2.22 18.52 0.72
C ILE A 171 -1.25 18.83 1.87
N LEU A 172 -1.68 18.59 3.11
CA LEU A 172 -0.85 18.83 4.29
C LEU A 172 0.41 17.96 4.29
N PHE A 173 0.29 16.68 3.92
CA PHE A 173 1.41 15.76 3.80
C PHE A 173 2.35 16.13 2.65
N ALA A 174 1.84 16.63 1.52
CA ALA A 174 2.71 17.14 0.46
C ALA A 174 3.63 18.25 0.97
N TYR A 175 3.07 19.19 1.74
CA TYR A 175 3.84 20.28 2.36
C TYR A 175 4.82 19.78 3.43
N LEU A 176 4.36 18.96 4.38
CA LEU A 176 5.21 18.45 5.46
C LEU A 176 6.32 17.54 4.94
N SER A 177 6.01 16.68 3.97
CA SER A 177 7.01 15.82 3.32
C SER A 177 8.08 16.66 2.63
N TYR A 178 7.73 17.77 1.96
CA TYR A 178 8.73 18.68 1.40
C TYR A 178 9.68 19.23 2.48
N ALA A 179 9.16 19.67 3.62
CA ALA A 179 9.98 20.20 4.72
C ALA A 179 10.90 19.13 5.32
N VAL A 180 10.37 17.93 5.61
CA VAL A 180 11.11 16.81 6.21
C VAL A 180 12.17 16.26 5.25
N VAL A 181 11.86 16.13 3.97
CA VAL A 181 12.81 15.66 2.94
C VAL A 181 14.02 16.57 2.85
N ARG A 182 13.84 17.90 2.96
CA ARG A 182 14.96 18.85 2.99
C ARG A 182 15.88 18.57 4.17
N GLU A 183 15.34 18.40 5.38
CA GLU A 183 16.15 18.05 6.56
C GLU A 183 16.89 16.72 6.39
N PHE A 184 16.21 15.68 5.90
CA PHE A 184 16.81 14.36 5.72
C PHE A 184 17.88 14.35 4.64
N GLY A 185 17.70 15.12 3.57
CA GLY A 185 18.71 15.30 2.51
C GLY A 185 20.05 15.83 3.07
N TRP A 186 19.99 16.83 3.95
CA TRP A 186 21.18 17.36 4.62
C TRP A 186 21.88 16.33 5.52
N VAL A 187 21.11 15.45 6.18
CA VAL A 187 21.66 14.39 7.04
C VAL A 187 22.33 13.29 6.22
N ILE A 188 21.71 12.86 5.11
CA ILE A 188 22.27 11.84 4.23
C ILE A 188 23.59 12.32 3.62
N TYR A 189 23.64 13.58 3.16
CA TYR A 189 24.86 14.19 2.62
C TYR A 189 26.02 14.12 3.62
N LYS A 190 25.79 14.48 4.88
CA LYS A 190 26.82 14.41 5.94
C LYS A 190 27.26 12.98 6.28
N LYS A 191 26.41 11.97 6.08
CA LYS A 191 26.67 10.59 6.50
C LYS A 191 27.46 9.77 5.47
N ILE A 192 27.23 10.00 4.18
CA ILE A 192 27.84 9.20 3.10
C ILE A 192 29.14 9.85 2.59
N GLY A 193 29.29 11.17 2.74
CA GLY A 193 30.44 11.90 2.19
C GLY A 193 30.22 12.31 0.73
N ALA A 194 31.25 12.84 0.07
CA ALA A 194 31.12 13.49 -1.24
C ALA A 194 31.05 12.54 -2.45
N ASP A 195 31.25 11.22 -2.26
CA ASP A 195 31.22 10.26 -3.36
C ASP A 195 29.80 10.06 -3.90
N LEU A 196 29.52 10.68 -5.05
CA LEU A 196 28.24 10.62 -5.74
C LEU A 196 27.89 9.21 -6.25
N ALA A 197 28.87 8.36 -6.53
CA ALA A 197 28.63 7.00 -7.03
C ALA A 197 28.05 6.13 -5.91
N ILE A 198 28.68 6.13 -4.73
CA ILE A 198 28.20 5.37 -3.56
C ILE A 198 26.82 5.89 -3.11
N GLN A 199 26.60 7.20 -3.12
CA GLN A 199 25.29 7.78 -2.81
C GLN A 199 24.18 7.29 -3.75
N ARG A 200 24.44 7.24 -5.07
CA ARG A 200 23.46 6.75 -6.05
C ARG A 200 23.12 5.28 -5.80
N MET A 201 24.13 4.44 -5.61
CA MET A 201 23.94 3.01 -5.33
C MET A 201 23.16 2.77 -4.03
N TYR A 202 23.50 3.52 -2.97
CA TYR A 202 22.78 3.47 -1.69
C TYR A 202 21.32 3.88 -1.83
N ARG A 203 21.04 4.94 -2.59
CA ARG A 203 19.67 5.41 -2.84
C ARG A 203 18.84 4.37 -3.60
N THR A 204 19.40 3.71 -4.60
CA THR A 204 18.73 2.61 -5.32
C THR A 204 18.36 1.49 -4.36
N MET A 205 19.27 1.10 -3.46
CA MET A 205 18.98 0.09 -2.45
C MET A 205 17.89 0.56 -1.46
N GLN A 206 17.91 1.82 -1.02
CA GLN A 206 16.86 2.35 -0.16
C GLN A 206 15.49 2.35 -0.85
N LEU A 207 15.43 2.69 -2.14
CA LEU A 207 14.22 2.62 -2.94
C LEU A 207 13.72 1.17 -3.07
N PHE A 208 14.63 0.21 -3.29
CA PHE A 208 14.27 -1.21 -3.33
C PHE A 208 13.69 -1.69 -2.00
N VAL A 209 14.33 -1.37 -0.87
CA VAL A 209 13.82 -1.75 0.46
C VAL A 209 12.49 -1.10 0.77
N LEU A 210 12.29 0.15 0.35
CA LEU A 210 11.00 0.83 0.45
C LEU A 210 9.94 0.11 -0.39
N ALA A 211 10.24 -0.22 -1.65
CA ALA A 211 9.31 -0.91 -2.53
C ALA A 211 8.85 -2.25 -1.91
N LEU A 212 9.78 -3.05 -1.35
CA LEU A 212 9.44 -4.26 -0.58
C LEU A 212 8.47 -4.01 0.59
N LYS A 213 8.63 -2.90 1.33
CA LYS A 213 7.72 -2.56 2.45
C LYS A 213 6.32 -2.19 1.95
N ILE A 214 6.24 -1.54 0.79
CA ILE A 214 4.96 -1.21 0.14
C ILE A 214 4.31 -2.49 -0.40
N ASP A 215 5.08 -3.38 -1.02
CA ASP A 215 4.60 -4.67 -1.55
C ASP A 215 4.02 -5.56 -0.45
N ILE A 216 4.67 -5.62 0.72
CA ILE A 216 4.14 -6.32 1.90
C ILE A 216 2.72 -5.86 2.24
N PHE A 217 2.39 -4.60 1.99
CA PHE A 217 1.05 -4.08 2.23
C PHE A 217 0.14 -4.31 1.01
N ILE A 218 0.49 -3.76 -0.16
CA ILE A 218 -0.42 -3.74 -1.31
C ILE A 218 -0.57 -5.11 -1.97
N GLU A 219 0.52 -5.81 -2.28
CA GLU A 219 0.44 -7.12 -2.96
C GLU A 219 -0.23 -8.16 -2.06
N PHE A 220 0.12 -8.15 -0.77
CA PHE A 220 -0.45 -9.06 0.21
C PHE A 220 -1.95 -8.77 0.42
N LEU A 221 -2.33 -7.50 0.57
CA LEU A 221 -3.73 -7.11 0.75
C LEU A 221 -4.57 -7.52 -0.47
N VAL A 222 -4.11 -7.20 -1.69
CA VAL A 222 -4.80 -7.58 -2.93
C VAL A 222 -4.90 -9.11 -3.06
N SER A 223 -3.84 -9.84 -2.73
CA SER A 223 -3.86 -11.30 -2.83
C SER A 223 -4.82 -11.94 -1.82
N VAL A 224 -4.78 -11.51 -0.55
CA VAL A 224 -5.67 -12.02 0.50
C VAL A 224 -7.12 -11.70 0.21
N PHE A 225 -7.42 -10.48 -0.24
CA PHE A 225 -8.77 -10.06 -0.56
C PHE A 225 -9.35 -10.84 -1.74
N TYR A 226 -8.55 -11.09 -2.78
CA TYR A 226 -8.96 -11.94 -3.88
C TYR A 226 -9.34 -13.34 -3.38
N LEU A 227 -8.52 -13.95 -2.51
CA LEU A 227 -8.80 -15.28 -1.97
C LEU A 227 -10.09 -15.30 -1.14
N ILE A 228 -10.30 -14.32 -0.28
CA ILE A 228 -11.49 -14.28 0.59
C ILE A 228 -12.77 -14.03 -0.23
N GLN A 229 -12.73 -13.11 -1.19
CA GLN A 229 -13.92 -12.69 -1.89
C GLN A 229 -14.32 -13.62 -3.05
N PHE A 230 -13.34 -14.18 -3.77
CA PHE A 230 -13.58 -14.95 -4.99
C PHE A 230 -13.24 -16.43 -4.80
N ALA A 231 -12.04 -16.76 -4.31
CA ALA A 231 -11.60 -18.15 -4.19
C ALA A 231 -12.45 -18.99 -3.21
N LEU A 232 -12.79 -18.42 -2.05
CA LEU A 232 -13.62 -19.11 -1.05
C LEU A 232 -15.06 -19.30 -1.53
N LYS A 233 -15.61 -18.37 -2.33
CA LYS A 233 -16.98 -18.47 -2.83
C LYS A 233 -17.12 -19.46 -3.99
N SER A 234 -16.10 -19.57 -4.84
CA SER A 234 -16.08 -20.50 -5.97
C SER A 234 -15.64 -21.92 -5.59
N GLY A 235 -15.33 -22.18 -4.31
CA GLY A 235 -15.02 -23.51 -3.81
C GLY A 235 -13.73 -24.13 -4.35
N PHE A 236 -12.74 -23.31 -4.73
CA PHE A 236 -11.47 -23.78 -5.31
C PHE A 236 -11.64 -24.67 -6.55
N SER A 237 -12.59 -24.33 -7.43
CA SER A 237 -12.91 -25.15 -8.60
C SER A 237 -11.85 -25.12 -9.73
N SER A 238 -10.89 -24.20 -9.69
CA SER A 238 -9.94 -23.98 -10.80
C SER A 238 -8.48 -24.07 -10.35
N TRP A 239 -7.63 -24.67 -11.20
CA TRP A 239 -6.18 -24.78 -10.98
C TRP A 239 -5.50 -23.43 -10.69
N THR A 240 -6.00 -22.35 -11.31
CA THR A 240 -5.55 -20.97 -11.09
C THR A 240 -5.68 -20.54 -9.63
N THR A 241 -6.75 -20.97 -8.97
CA THR A 241 -7.02 -20.64 -7.57
C THR A 241 -5.97 -21.28 -6.65
N TYR A 242 -5.61 -22.54 -6.90
CA TYR A 242 -4.56 -23.23 -6.15
C TYR A 242 -3.20 -22.54 -6.33
N VAL A 243 -2.85 -22.14 -7.55
CA VAL A 243 -1.62 -21.40 -7.84
C VAL A 243 -1.60 -20.07 -7.08
N PHE A 244 -2.71 -19.33 -7.06
CA PHE A 244 -2.78 -18.04 -6.35
C PHE A 244 -2.66 -18.20 -4.83
N VAL A 245 -3.22 -19.26 -4.25
CA VAL A 245 -3.01 -19.60 -2.83
C VAL A 245 -1.52 -19.81 -2.55
N VAL A 246 -0.83 -20.60 -3.37
CA VAL A 246 0.61 -20.86 -3.22
C VAL A 246 1.42 -19.57 -3.32
N ILE A 247 1.15 -18.73 -4.33
CA ILE A 247 1.85 -17.44 -4.48
C ILE A 247 1.59 -16.55 -3.26
N THR A 248 0.35 -16.48 -2.78
CA THR A 248 -0.02 -15.66 -1.60
C THR A 248 0.72 -16.11 -0.34
N ILE A 249 0.83 -17.42 -0.11
CA ILE A 249 1.56 -17.98 1.04
C ILE A 249 3.07 -17.67 0.94
N LEU A 250 3.64 -17.80 -0.26
CA LEU A 250 5.07 -17.59 -0.49
C LEU A 250 5.47 -16.10 -0.56
N MET A 251 4.50 -15.20 -0.72
CA MET A 251 4.73 -13.76 -0.93
C MET A 251 5.57 -13.13 0.18
N LEU A 252 5.15 -13.25 1.45
CA LEU A 252 5.89 -12.67 2.57
C LEU A 252 7.31 -13.26 2.70
N PRO A 253 7.50 -14.60 2.74
CA PRO A 253 8.84 -15.20 2.72
C PRO A 253 9.72 -14.72 1.57
N MET A 254 9.16 -14.57 0.37
CA MET A 254 9.92 -14.15 -0.81
C MET A 254 10.31 -12.68 -0.78
N LEU A 255 9.48 -11.79 -0.23
CA LEU A 255 9.85 -10.39 -0.02
C LEU A 255 11.00 -10.25 1.00
N PHE A 256 10.98 -11.04 2.09
CA PHE A 256 12.12 -11.12 3.01
C PHE A 256 13.37 -11.71 2.33
N PHE A 257 13.19 -12.76 1.53
CA PHE A 257 14.27 -13.35 0.73
C PHE A 257 14.86 -12.33 -0.25
N GLY A 258 14.06 -11.50 -0.90
CA GLY A 258 14.52 -10.43 -1.79
C GLY A 258 15.44 -9.43 -1.09
N ARG A 259 15.07 -9.01 0.14
CA ARG A 259 15.95 -8.16 0.97
C ARG A 259 17.29 -8.83 1.30
N ALA A 260 17.26 -10.11 1.64
CA ALA A 260 18.45 -10.90 1.97
C ALA A 260 19.31 -11.17 0.73
N ALA A 261 18.70 -11.43 -0.43
CA ALA A 261 19.35 -11.66 -1.71
C ALA A 261 20.24 -10.47 -2.08
N VAL A 262 19.67 -9.26 -2.05
CA VAL A 262 20.41 -8.03 -2.33
C VAL A 262 21.44 -7.72 -1.24
N ALA A 263 21.16 -8.02 0.03
CA ALA A 263 22.15 -7.87 1.11
C ALA A 263 23.40 -8.74 0.90
N SER A 264 23.20 -9.94 0.37
CA SER A 264 24.26 -10.91 0.13
C SER A 264 25.04 -10.66 -1.17
N GLU A 265 24.66 -9.66 -1.97
CA GLU A 265 25.20 -9.38 -3.30
C GLU A 265 25.22 -10.61 -4.23
N SER A 266 24.26 -11.51 -4.08
CA SER A 266 24.17 -12.75 -4.86
C SER A 266 23.24 -12.58 -6.06
N SER A 267 23.80 -12.49 -7.26
CA SER A 267 23.02 -12.34 -8.51
C SER A 267 22.01 -13.47 -8.70
N VAL A 268 22.38 -14.72 -8.38
CA VAL A 268 21.48 -15.88 -8.50
C VAL A 268 20.24 -15.71 -7.62
N LYS A 269 20.41 -15.31 -6.35
CA LYS A 269 19.28 -15.10 -5.44
C LYS A 269 18.37 -13.95 -5.90
N VAL A 270 18.96 -12.88 -6.46
CA VAL A 270 18.18 -11.77 -7.03
C VAL A 270 17.37 -12.22 -8.24
N VAL A 271 17.96 -13.01 -9.15
CA VAL A 271 17.23 -13.55 -10.31
C VAL A 271 16.04 -14.41 -9.87
N ILE A 272 16.23 -15.28 -8.87
CA ILE A 272 15.12 -16.08 -8.29
C ILE A 272 14.00 -15.17 -7.77
N PHE A 273 14.36 -14.12 -7.02
CA PHE A 273 13.39 -13.14 -6.53
C PHE A 273 12.66 -12.41 -7.65
N VAL A 274 13.38 -11.97 -8.69
CA VAL A 274 12.78 -11.28 -9.86
C VAL A 274 11.80 -12.20 -10.60
N ILE A 275 12.14 -13.48 -10.79
CA ILE A 275 11.22 -14.46 -11.41
C ILE A 275 9.93 -14.57 -10.58
N PHE A 276 10.04 -14.65 -9.26
CA PHE A 276 8.88 -14.69 -8.39
C PHE A 276 8.03 -13.40 -8.48
N GLN A 277 8.69 -12.23 -8.57
CA GLN A 277 7.99 -10.97 -8.77
C GLN A 277 7.21 -10.92 -10.10
N LEU A 278 7.76 -11.51 -11.16
CA LEU A 278 7.05 -11.66 -12.44
C LEU A 278 5.83 -12.58 -12.31
N CYS A 279 5.90 -13.63 -11.49
CA CYS A 279 4.72 -14.47 -11.19
C CYS A 279 3.63 -13.67 -10.46
N ILE A 280 3.99 -12.77 -9.53
CA ILE A 280 3.03 -11.88 -8.87
C ILE A 280 2.39 -10.92 -9.88
N VAL A 281 3.19 -10.30 -10.75
CA VAL A 281 2.67 -9.43 -11.82
C VAL A 281 1.68 -10.21 -12.70
N PHE A 282 2.02 -11.43 -13.09
CA PHE A 282 1.12 -12.28 -13.87
C PHE A 282 -0.19 -12.60 -13.12
N GLN A 283 -0.12 -12.93 -11.83
CA GLN A 283 -1.30 -13.10 -10.99
C GLN A 283 -2.16 -11.83 -10.96
N LEU A 284 -1.57 -10.66 -10.75
CA LEU A 284 -2.28 -9.38 -10.72
C LEU A 284 -2.94 -9.04 -12.06
N VAL A 285 -2.31 -9.40 -13.19
CA VAL A 285 -2.90 -9.25 -14.52
C VAL A 285 -4.15 -10.13 -14.67
N LEU A 286 -4.09 -11.39 -14.25
CA LEU A 286 -5.26 -12.26 -14.29
C LEU A 286 -6.40 -11.76 -13.40
N ILE A 287 -6.08 -11.28 -12.19
CA ILE A 287 -7.06 -10.65 -11.29
C ILE A 287 -7.67 -9.39 -11.95
N ALA A 288 -6.85 -8.58 -12.63
CA ALA A 288 -7.33 -7.39 -13.33
C ALA A 288 -8.30 -7.75 -14.46
N ILE A 289 -7.97 -8.77 -15.27
CA ILE A 289 -8.84 -9.25 -16.36
C ILE A 289 -10.18 -9.70 -15.80
N GLU A 290 -10.19 -10.51 -14.74
CA GLU A 290 -11.42 -10.98 -14.10
C GLU A 290 -12.25 -9.82 -13.56
N ALA A 291 -11.60 -8.84 -12.91
CA ALA A 291 -12.25 -7.64 -12.40
C ALA A 291 -12.84 -6.74 -13.51
N THR A 292 -12.29 -6.78 -14.73
CA THR A 292 -12.79 -5.99 -15.87
C THR A 292 -13.75 -6.72 -16.81
N THR A 293 -13.86 -8.04 -16.70
CA THR A 293 -14.72 -8.84 -17.59
C THR A 293 -16.13 -9.00 -17.04
N GLY A 294 -16.31 -8.77 -15.73
CA GLY A 294 -17.63 -8.79 -15.09
C GLY A 294 -18.55 -7.65 -15.53
N LYS A 295 -19.87 -7.85 -15.38
CA LYS A 295 -20.89 -6.80 -15.61
C LYS A 295 -20.83 -5.67 -14.57
N ASP A 296 -20.33 -5.95 -13.37
CA ASP A 296 -20.18 -5.00 -12.27
C ASP A 296 -18.72 -4.64 -12.02
N TYR A 297 -18.32 -3.44 -12.44
CA TYR A 297 -16.97 -2.92 -12.29
C TYR A 297 -16.74 -2.45 -10.85
N TRP A 298 -15.95 -3.21 -10.10
CA TRP A 298 -15.48 -2.77 -8.79
C TRP A 298 -14.29 -1.80 -8.96
N TYR A 299 -14.59 -0.52 -9.23
CA TYR A 299 -13.57 0.48 -9.58
C TYR A 299 -12.47 0.63 -8.52
N THR A 300 -12.84 0.74 -7.23
CA THR A 300 -11.87 0.82 -6.12
C THR A 300 -10.88 -0.35 -6.14
N TRP A 301 -11.39 -1.57 -6.36
CA TRP A 301 -10.57 -2.77 -6.44
C TRP A 301 -9.64 -2.78 -7.65
N ILE A 302 -10.16 -2.41 -8.82
CA ILE A 302 -9.35 -2.30 -10.04
C ILE A 302 -8.18 -1.33 -9.83
N CYS A 303 -8.43 -0.19 -9.18
CA CYS A 303 -7.35 0.76 -8.84
C CYS A 303 -6.30 0.16 -7.91
N PHE A 304 -6.68 -0.63 -6.89
CA PHE A 304 -5.73 -1.33 -6.02
C PHE A 304 -4.87 -2.34 -6.79
N VAL A 305 -5.48 -3.12 -7.69
CA VAL A 305 -4.78 -4.11 -8.52
C VAL A 305 -3.78 -3.43 -9.45
N ILE A 306 -4.18 -2.33 -10.11
CA ILE A 306 -3.29 -1.55 -10.99
C ILE A 306 -2.13 -0.93 -10.20
N LEU A 307 -2.42 -0.34 -9.04
CA LEU A 307 -1.38 0.24 -8.18
C LEU A 307 -0.38 -0.83 -7.72
N GLY A 308 -0.88 -1.99 -7.28
CA GLY A 308 -0.04 -3.13 -6.93
C GLY A 308 0.82 -3.60 -8.09
N MET A 309 0.27 -3.68 -9.30
CA MET A 309 1.01 -4.07 -10.49
C MET A 309 2.14 -3.09 -10.83
N ILE A 310 1.89 -1.78 -10.74
CA ILE A 310 2.90 -0.75 -10.98
C ILE A 310 4.06 -0.89 -9.97
N ILE A 311 3.74 -1.10 -8.69
CA ILE A 311 4.76 -1.23 -7.64
C ILE A 311 5.53 -2.55 -7.83
N ALA A 312 4.85 -3.65 -8.12
CA ALA A 312 5.48 -4.95 -8.38
C ALA A 312 6.53 -4.88 -9.50
N VAL A 313 6.18 -4.23 -10.61
CA VAL A 313 7.10 -4.00 -11.73
C VAL A 313 8.26 -3.10 -11.32
N ALA A 314 7.98 -2.02 -10.57
CA ALA A 314 9.02 -1.15 -10.05
C ALA A 314 9.99 -1.89 -9.12
N THR A 315 9.50 -2.80 -8.26
CA THR A 315 10.30 -3.63 -7.37
C THR A 315 11.21 -4.58 -8.15
N ALA A 316 10.70 -5.23 -9.19
CA ALA A 316 11.50 -6.08 -10.07
C ALA A 316 12.63 -5.28 -10.76
N ILE A 317 12.32 -4.10 -11.30
CA ILE A 317 13.31 -3.20 -11.92
C ILE A 317 14.36 -2.75 -10.90
N LEU A 318 13.93 -2.32 -9.71
CA LEU A 318 14.83 -1.88 -8.64
C LEU A 318 15.75 -3.02 -8.17
N ALA A 319 15.27 -4.27 -8.12
CA ALA A 319 16.09 -5.43 -7.81
C ALA A 319 17.20 -5.65 -8.86
N ILE A 320 16.87 -5.53 -10.15
CA ILE A 320 17.84 -5.62 -11.25
C ILE A 320 18.85 -4.47 -11.17
N LEU A 321 18.40 -3.24 -10.91
CA LEU A 321 19.31 -2.09 -10.72
C LEU A 321 20.20 -2.24 -9.50
N CYS A 322 19.75 -2.92 -8.43
CA CYS A 322 20.62 -3.26 -7.32
C CYS A 322 21.69 -4.28 -7.74
N MET A 323 21.31 -5.29 -8.53
CA MET A 323 22.23 -6.32 -9.02
C MET A 323 23.37 -5.77 -9.89
N THR A 324 23.10 -4.77 -10.73
CA THR A 324 24.14 -4.12 -11.56
C THR A 324 25.14 -3.28 -10.74
N ASN A 325 24.87 -3.09 -9.44
CA ASN A 325 25.74 -2.36 -8.52
C ASN A 325 26.54 -3.26 -7.58
N PHE A 326 26.46 -4.59 -7.73
CA PHE A 326 27.22 -5.54 -6.90
C PHE A 326 28.73 -5.43 -7.15
N GLY A 327 29.53 -5.69 -6.11
CA GLY A 327 30.99 -5.62 -6.18
C GLY A 327 31.59 -4.20 -6.21
N LYS A 328 30.77 -3.14 -6.22
CA LYS A 328 31.25 -1.73 -6.30
C LYS A 328 31.44 -1.06 -4.92
N GLY A 329 31.63 -1.85 -3.85
CA GLY A 329 31.90 -1.34 -2.50
C GLY A 329 30.66 -0.89 -1.70
N LEU A 330 29.45 -1.28 -2.12
CA LEU A 330 28.20 -0.91 -1.43
C LEU A 330 27.93 -1.75 -0.16
N LYS A 331 28.43 -2.98 -0.10
CA LYS A 331 28.26 -3.95 0.99
C LYS A 331 28.38 -3.39 2.42
N PRO A 332 29.39 -2.56 2.78
CA PRO A 332 29.56 -2.04 4.15
C PRO A 332 28.43 -1.11 4.59
N TYR A 333 27.74 -0.47 3.63
CA TYR A 333 26.66 0.48 3.88
C TYR A 333 25.29 -0.22 4.00
N ILE A 334 25.17 -1.45 3.52
CA ILE A 334 23.92 -2.23 3.50
C ILE A 334 23.76 -3.08 4.76
N GLN A 335 24.87 -3.59 5.31
CA GLN A 335 24.86 -4.47 6.47
C GLN A 335 24.55 -3.73 7.78
N ARG A 336 23.96 -4.45 8.73
CA ARG A 336 23.57 -3.92 10.05
C ARG A 336 24.26 -4.73 11.16
N GLY A 337 24.52 -4.09 12.29
CA GLY A 337 24.97 -4.79 13.50
C GLY A 337 26.41 -5.30 13.43
N ALA A 338 26.64 -6.54 13.87
CA ALA A 338 27.96 -7.16 13.99
C ALA A 338 28.66 -7.31 12.62
N GLU A 339 27.93 -7.73 11.58
CA GLU A 339 28.47 -7.88 10.22
C GLU A 339 29.06 -6.57 9.68
N LYS A 340 28.40 -5.43 9.96
CA LYS A 340 28.94 -4.11 9.59
C LYS A 340 30.28 -3.83 10.28
N LYS A 341 30.41 -4.18 11.56
CA LYS A 341 31.67 -3.98 12.30
C LYS A 341 32.76 -4.86 11.73
N GLU A 342 32.48 -6.13 11.47
CA GLU A 342 33.43 -7.08 10.86
C GLU A 342 33.89 -6.61 9.47
N ILE A 343 32.98 -6.15 8.61
CA ILE A 343 33.36 -5.62 7.30
C ILE A 343 34.23 -4.36 7.43
N LEU A 344 33.87 -3.43 8.33
CA LEU A 344 34.68 -2.22 8.53
C LEU A 344 36.07 -2.57 9.09
N GLU A 345 36.16 -3.55 10.00
CA GLU A 345 37.44 -4.06 10.51
C GLU A 345 38.26 -4.75 9.41
N GLN A 346 37.63 -5.52 8.52
CA GLN A 346 38.30 -6.14 7.37
C GLN A 346 38.83 -5.09 6.38
N ILE A 347 38.07 -4.02 6.11
CA ILE A 347 38.50 -2.91 5.26
C ILE A 347 39.69 -2.16 5.88
N HIS A 348 39.66 -1.90 7.19
CA HIS A 348 40.79 -1.26 7.88
C HIS A 348 42.03 -2.17 7.99
N LYS A 349 41.85 -3.50 7.94
CA LYS A 349 42.95 -4.47 7.95
C LYS A 349 43.56 -4.74 6.58
N GLN A 350 42.90 -4.36 5.48
CA GLN A 350 43.56 -4.36 4.18
C GLN A 350 44.61 -3.23 4.19
N PRO A 351 45.91 -3.54 4.00
CA PRO A 351 46.91 -2.50 3.94
C PRO A 351 46.54 -1.59 2.78
N SER A 352 46.30 -0.31 3.07
CA SER A 352 46.25 0.72 2.03
C SER A 352 47.50 0.54 1.19
N GLY A 353 47.32 0.25 -0.10
CA GLY A 353 48.42 0.06 -1.04
C GLY A 353 49.49 1.10 -0.76
N GLN A 354 50.68 0.60 -0.50
CA GLN A 354 51.90 1.37 -0.26
C GLN A 354 52.00 2.35 -1.44
N TRP A 355 51.70 3.62 -1.21
CA TRP A 355 52.01 4.68 -2.17
C TRP A 355 53.53 4.77 -2.20
N ILE A 356 54.15 3.95 -3.05
CA ILE A 356 55.53 4.13 -3.44
C ILE A 356 55.49 5.36 -4.35
N ILE A 357 55.90 6.50 -3.80
CA ILE A 357 56.29 7.64 -4.60
C ILE A 357 57.62 7.19 -5.21
N ASP A 358 57.60 6.83 -6.49
CA ASP A 358 58.85 6.74 -7.25
C ASP A 358 59.40 8.17 -7.32
N GLU A 359 60.37 8.46 -6.46
CA GLU A 359 61.23 9.63 -6.58
C GLU A 359 62.20 9.35 -7.75
N ASP A 360 61.90 9.91 -8.92
CA ASP A 360 62.88 10.17 -9.98
C ASP A 360 63.62 11.50 -9.71
#